data_AF-B6SGL1-F1
#
_entry.id   AF-B6SGL1-F1
#
_cell.length_a   1.000
_cell.length_b   1.000
_cell.length_c   1.000
_cell.angle_alpha   90.00
_cell.angle_beta   90.00
_cell.angle_gamma   90.00
#
_symmetry.space_group_name_H-M   'P 1'
#
loop_
_entity.id
_entity.type
_entity.pdbx_description
1 polymer ?
#
loop_
_entity_poly.entity_id
_entity_poly.type
_entity_poly.pdbx_seq_one_letter_code
_entity_poly.pdbx_strand_id
1 'polypeptide(L)' 'MAYLLASNKCVLLSLSVVVVLCLGGGASAMGSLPPPPPMVNFSIGVQGVVWCNTCRYPGYFAPMDASPLPGIYIYDSQ' A
#
# COMPACT_ATOMS: atom_id res chain seq x y z
N MET A 1 -6.01 33.59 61.22
CA MET A 1 -5.28 32.33 60.94
C MET A 1 -6.14 31.23 60.29
N ALA A 2 -7.35 31.52 59.75
CA ALA A 2 -8.16 30.51 59.04
C ALA A 2 -7.89 30.47 57.51
N TYR A 3 -7.48 31.59 56.91
CA TYR A 3 -7.27 31.70 55.46
C TYR A 3 -6.04 30.94 54.94
N LEU A 4 -5.02 30.72 55.78
CA LEU A 4 -3.82 29.94 55.41
C LEU A 4 -4.10 28.43 55.37
N LEU A 5 -4.99 27.93 56.23
CA LEU A 5 -5.38 26.51 56.28
C LEU A 5 -6.29 26.12 55.11
N ALA A 6 -7.14 27.04 54.64
CA ALA A 6 -7.98 26.83 53.47
C ALA A 6 -7.15 26.73 52.17
N SER A 7 -6.16 27.61 52.02
CA SER A 7 -5.25 27.64 50.86
C SER A 7 -4.51 26.30 50.68
N ASN A 8 -3.98 25.74 51.76
CA ASN A 8 -3.19 24.51 51.71
C ASN A 8 -4.01 23.29 51.27
N LYS A 9 -5.29 23.22 51.66
CA LYS A 9 -6.20 22.11 51.31
C LYS A 9 -6.64 22.19 49.86
N CYS A 10 -6.89 23.39 49.34
CA CYS A 10 -7.22 23.60 47.93
C CYS A 10 -6.04 23.24 47.01
N VAL A 11 -4.82 23.62 47.39
CA VAL A 11 -3.60 23.29 46.63
C VAL A 11 -3.40 21.77 46.55
N LEU A 12 -3.53 21.05 47.67
CA LEU A 12 -3.37 19.59 47.70
C LEU A 12 -4.42 18.86 46.84
N LEU A 13 -5.67 19.34 46.84
CA LEU A 13 -6.74 18.77 46.01
C LEU A 13 -6.49 19.02 44.52
N SER A 14 -6.06 20.23 44.15
CA SER A 14 -5.71 20.52 42.75
C SER A 14 -4.53 19.68 42.27
N LEU A 15 -3.53 19.45 43.14
CA LEU A 15 -2.38 18.61 42.84
C LEU A 15 -2.79 17.15 42.63
N SER A 16 -3.68 16.61 43.49
CA SER A 16 -4.12 15.22 43.34
C SER A 16 -4.96 15.01 42.07
N VAL A 17 -5.79 15.98 41.70
CA VAL A 17 -6.58 15.93 40.46
C VAL A 17 -5.67 15.97 39.23
N VAL A 18 -4.65 16.83 39.23
CA VAL A 18 -3.65 16.89 38.14
C VAL A 18 -2.88 15.57 38.06
N VAL A 19 -2.43 15.02 39.18
CA VAL A 19 -1.71 13.73 39.23
C VAL A 19 -2.58 12.61 38.68
N VAL A 20 -3.85 12.51 39.07
CA VAL A 20 -4.78 11.49 38.55
C VAL A 20 -5.05 11.66 37.05
N LEU A 21 -5.20 12.89 36.56
CA LEU A 21 -5.38 13.16 35.13
C LEU A 21 -4.12 12.86 34.31
N CYS A 22 -2.93 13.16 34.85
CA CYS A 22 -1.65 12.88 34.20
C CYS A 22 -1.27 11.39 34.20
N LEU A 23 -1.64 10.63 35.23
CA LEU A 23 -1.37 9.19 35.32
C LEU A 23 -2.47 8.33 34.67
N GLY A 24 -3.71 8.84 34.58
CA GLY A 24 -4.85 8.13 33.98
C GLY A 24 -5.00 8.33 32.47
N GLY A 25 -4.27 9.29 31.87
CA GLY A 25 -4.36 9.60 30.45
C GLY A 25 -3.11 9.15 29.69
N GLY A 26 -3.06 7.89 29.26
CA GLY A 26 -1.86 7.44 28.53
C GLY A 26 -1.86 6.00 28.07
N ALA A 27 -2.92 5.54 27.42
CA ALA A 27 -2.82 4.34 26.58
C ALA A 27 -3.72 4.52 25.36
N SER A 28 -3.33 5.42 24.45
CA SER A 28 -3.68 5.19 23.05
C SER A 28 -2.98 3.91 22.67
N ALA A 29 -3.71 2.79 22.73
CA ALA A 29 -3.30 1.55 22.11
C ALA A 29 -3.12 1.87 20.63
N MET A 30 -1.88 2.18 20.25
CA MET A 30 -1.48 2.32 18.86
C MET A 30 -1.67 0.93 18.26
N GLY A 31 -2.84 0.70 17.66
CA GLY A 31 -3.15 -0.55 16.98
C GLY A 31 -2.01 -0.84 16.02
N SER A 32 -1.36 -1.97 16.21
CA SER A 32 -0.27 -2.43 15.36
C SER A 32 -0.73 -2.37 13.91
N LEU A 33 -0.02 -1.59 13.07
CA LEU A 33 -0.19 -1.66 11.63
C LEU A 33 -0.03 -3.12 11.21
N PRO A 34 -0.94 -3.68 10.40
CA PRO A 34 -0.80 -5.05 9.94
C PRO A 34 0.54 -5.19 9.22
N PRO A 35 1.22 -6.34 9.37
CA PRO A 35 2.49 -6.57 8.72
C PRO A 35 2.37 -6.33 7.21
N PRO A 36 3.40 -5.75 6.57
CA PRO A 36 3.37 -5.51 5.13
C PRO A 36 3.18 -6.84 4.39
N PRO A 37 2.41 -6.84 3.29
CA PRO A 37 2.18 -8.06 2.52
C PRO A 37 3.51 -8.65 2.04
N PRO A 38 3.64 -9.98 2.01
CA PRO A 38 4.86 -10.64 1.60
C PRO A 38 5.16 -10.36 0.12
N MET A 39 6.44 -10.21 -0.20
CA MET A 39 6.90 -10.13 -1.59
C MET A 39 6.70 -11.49 -2.25
N VAL A 40 5.94 -11.53 -3.35
CA VAL A 40 5.71 -12.74 -4.12
C VAL A 40 6.37 -12.61 -5.49
N ASN A 41 7.11 -13.65 -5.88
CA ASN A 41 7.68 -13.74 -7.22
C ASN A 41 6.59 -14.24 -8.16
N PHE A 42 6.14 -13.39 -9.08
CA PHE A 42 5.21 -13.76 -10.14
C PHE A 42 5.92 -13.75 -11.50
N SER A 43 5.54 -14.68 -12.35
CA SER A 43 5.95 -14.68 -13.75
C SER A 43 4.87 -14.00 -14.59
N ILE A 44 5.27 -13.09 -15.47
CA ILE A 44 4.39 -12.48 -16.47
C ILE A 44 4.69 -13.14 -17.81
N GLY A 45 3.68 -13.79 -18.39
CA GLY A 45 3.72 -14.26 -19.78
C GLY A 45 3.00 -13.27 -20.70
N VAL A 46 3.68 -12.80 -21.74
CA VAL A 46 3.07 -12.00 -22.82
C VAL A 46 2.85 -12.91 -24.02
N GLN A 47 1.64 -12.90 -24.57
CA GLN A 47 1.28 -13.71 -25.75
C GLN A 47 0.77 -12.79 -26.86
N GLY A 48 1.13 -13.11 -28.11
CA GLY A 48 0.73 -12.35 -29.28
C GLY A 48 1.00 -13.12 -30.58
N VAL A 49 0.51 -12.56 -31.69
CA VAL A 49 0.73 -13.09 -33.05
C VAL A 49 1.55 -12.08 -33.83
N VAL A 50 2.55 -12.56 -34.56
CA VAL A 50 3.37 -11.73 -35.44
C VAL A 50 2.78 -11.75 -36.84
N TRP A 51 2.71 -10.57 -37.45
CA TRP A 51 2.11 -10.37 -38.77
C TRP A 51 3.15 -9.86 -39.77
N CYS A 52 3.11 -10.41 -40.98
CA CYS A 52 3.83 -9.92 -42.16
C CYS A 52 2.95 -8.93 -42.90
N ASN A 53 3.36 -7.67 -42.92
CA ASN A 53 2.62 -6.60 -43.59
C ASN A 53 2.61 -6.80 -45.11
N THR A 54 1.45 -6.64 -45.76
CA THR A 54 1.19 -6.80 -47.21
C THR A 54 1.42 -8.20 -47.79
N CYS A 55 1.98 -9.12 -47.01
CA CYS A 55 2.24 -10.50 -47.43
C CYS A 55 0.91 -11.25 -47.59
N ARG A 56 0.80 -12.10 -48.61
CA ARG A 56 -0.40 -12.88 -48.94
C ARG A 56 -0.17 -14.39 -48.78
N TYR A 57 0.26 -14.80 -47.60
CA TYR A 57 0.45 -16.21 -47.23
C TYR A 57 -0.89 -16.85 -46.81
N PRO A 58 -0.93 -18.19 -46.66
CA PRO A 58 -2.08 -18.85 -46.05
C PRO A 58 -2.44 -18.19 -44.70
N GLY A 59 -3.71 -17.82 -44.55
CA GLY A 59 -4.17 -17.06 -43.38
C GLY A 59 -4.15 -15.53 -43.53
N TYR A 60 -3.92 -15.00 -44.74
CA TYR A 60 -4.05 -13.57 -45.04
C TYR A 60 -5.38 -12.99 -44.52
N PHE A 61 -5.27 -11.86 -43.82
CA PHE A 61 -6.37 -11.15 -43.21
C PHE A 61 -6.54 -9.77 -43.85
N ALA A 62 -7.49 -9.68 -44.78
CA ALA A 62 -7.73 -8.49 -45.60
C ALA A 62 -7.98 -7.19 -44.79
N PRO A 63 -8.70 -7.18 -43.65
CA PRO A 63 -8.90 -5.96 -42.86
C PRO A 63 -7.62 -5.34 -42.29
N MET A 64 -6.56 -6.15 -42.11
CA MET A 64 -5.26 -5.70 -41.62
C MET A 64 -4.21 -5.62 -42.73
N ASP A 65 -4.56 -6.05 -43.94
CA ASP A 65 -3.64 -6.27 -45.07
C ASP A 65 -2.35 -7.01 -44.67
N ALA A 66 -2.50 -8.11 -43.94
CA ALA A 66 -1.35 -8.83 -43.40
C ALA A 66 -1.59 -10.34 -43.32
N SER A 67 -0.52 -11.12 -43.23
CA SER A 67 -0.58 -12.58 -43.01
C SER A 67 0.15 -12.97 -41.72
N PRO A 68 -0.31 -13.99 -40.97
CA PRO A 68 0.37 -14.46 -39.78
C PRO A 68 1.71 -15.12 -40.13
N LEU A 69 2.73 -14.91 -39.29
CA LEU A 69 4.06 -15.52 -39.41
C LEU A 69 4.26 -16.64 -38.38
N PRO A 70 4.16 -17.92 -38.79
CA PRO A 70 4.42 -19.03 -37.89
C PRO A 70 5.94 -19.20 -37.66
N GLY A 71 6.32 -19.60 -36.44
CA GLY A 71 7.68 -20.04 -36.13
C GLY A 71 8.74 -18.93 -36.03
N ILE A 72 8.32 -17.67 -35.91
CA ILE A 72 9.23 -16.55 -35.66
C ILE A 72 9.59 -16.47 -34.17
N TYR A 73 10.84 -16.13 -33.87
CA TYR A 73 11.31 -15.87 -32.52
C TYR A 73 11.40 -14.37 -32.26
N ILE A 74 10.84 -13.92 -31.14
CA ILE A 74 10.95 -12.55 -30.66
C ILE A 74 11.97 -12.53 -29.52
N TYR A 75 12.98 -11.68 -29.64
CA TYR A 75 13.96 -11.45 -28.60
C TYR A 75 13.62 -10.16 -27.88
N ASP A 76 13.61 -10.20 -26.55
CA ASP A 76 13.47 -9.02 -25.70
C ASP A 76 14.87 -8.40 -25.52
N SER A 77 15.03 -7.12 -25.82
CA SER A 77 16.33 -6.44 -25.80
C SER A 77 16.65 -5.77 -24.45
N GLN A 78 16.11 -6.32 -23.36
CA GLN A 78 16.23 -5.75 -22.02
C GLN A 78 17.68 -5.71 -21.51
#